data_AF-A0A7S3BQ20-F1
#
_entry.id   AF-A0A7S3BQ20-F1
#
_cell.length_a   1.000
_cell.length_b   1.000
_cell.length_c   1.000
_cell.angle_alpha   90.00
_cell.angle_beta   90.00
_cell.angle_gamma   90.00
#
_symmetry.space_group_name_H-M   'P 1'
#
loop_
_entity.id
_entity.type
_entity.pdbx_description
1 polymer ?
#
loop_
_entity_poly.entity_id
_entity_poly.type
_entity_poly.pdbx_seq_one_letter_code
_entity_poly.pdbx_strand_id
1 'polypeptide(L)'
;MLYNVNPLCASGQAGAGQAGAPKAGIRIGDFKLLAWCFSVAGIGGGNTTGPSPAPHASPSVDPEFTRGRGLVLYNLATDPGETTNLAHDPPHAATVEKLLSRLTVLAVESVEPQQWTAPYQGPDYECASCPLHPGGTGPDQPWLPWL
;
A
#
# COMPACT_ATOMS: atom_id res chain seq x y z
N MET A 1 -5.13 9.41 -13.02
CA MET A 1 -4.57 8.14 -12.50
C MET A 1 -4.37 8.35 -11.02
N LEU A 2 -5.14 7.67 -10.18
CA LEU A 2 -4.91 7.68 -8.73
C LEU A 2 -4.07 6.44 -8.40
N TYR A 3 -2.97 6.64 -7.68
CA TYR A 3 -2.11 5.57 -7.21
C TYR A 3 -1.80 5.77 -5.73
N ASN A 4 -1.71 4.66 -5.01
CA ASN A 4 -1.17 4.61 -3.66
C ASN A 4 -0.31 3.35 -3.59
N VAL A 5 0.86 3.41 -2.99
CA VAL A 5 1.69 2.24 -2.68
C VAL A 5 2.13 2.40 -1.23
N ASN A 6 1.64 1.52 -0.36
CA ASN A 6 2.19 1.33 0.97
C ASN A 6 3.15 0.13 0.92
N PRO A 7 4.48 0.38 0.98
CA PRO A 7 5.48 -0.67 0.83
C PRO A 7 5.65 -1.54 2.09
N LEU A 8 5.05 -1.17 3.23
CA LEU A 8 5.30 -1.84 4.51
C LEU A 8 4.30 -2.98 4.75
N CYS A 9 4.67 -4.19 4.32
CA CYS A 9 3.83 -5.40 4.46
C CYS A 9 3.85 -6.06 5.83
N ALA A 10 4.94 -5.90 6.57
CA ALA A 10 5.24 -6.71 7.74
C ALA A 10 5.32 -5.91 9.05
N SER A 11 5.05 -4.62 9.03
CA SER A 11 5.10 -3.89 10.28
C SER A 11 3.87 -4.26 11.10
N GLY A 12 4.08 -4.77 12.32
CA GLY A 12 3.06 -4.86 13.37
C GLY A 12 2.49 -3.49 13.79
N GLN A 13 2.46 -2.52 12.86
CA GLN A 13 1.94 -1.18 12.96
C GLN A 13 0.43 -1.10 12.72
N ALA A 14 -0.30 -2.21 12.88
CA ALA A 14 -1.73 -2.12 13.20
C ALA A 14 -2.00 -1.26 14.47
N GLY A 15 -0.95 -0.90 15.24
CA GLY A 15 -0.98 0.09 16.31
C GLY A 15 0.08 1.19 16.25
N ALA A 16 0.82 1.37 15.16
CA ALA A 16 1.88 2.39 15.06
C ALA A 16 1.78 3.21 13.76
N GLY A 17 0.77 4.09 13.75
CA GLY A 17 0.77 5.36 13.02
C GLY A 17 0.59 5.33 11.49
N GLN A 18 0.98 4.28 10.77
CA GLN A 18 0.63 4.17 9.36
C GLN A 18 -0.71 3.45 9.20
N ALA A 19 -1.62 4.05 8.44
CA ALA A 19 -2.93 3.48 8.18
C ALA A 19 -2.73 2.06 7.61
N GLY A 20 -3.15 1.04 8.37
CA GLY A 20 -2.90 -0.38 8.06
C GLY A 20 -3.37 -0.79 6.66
N ALA A 21 -3.01 -2.01 6.23
CA ALA A 21 -3.45 -2.59 4.95
C ALA A 21 -4.95 -2.30 4.65
N PRO A 22 -5.35 -2.13 3.37
CA PRO A 22 -4.67 -2.58 2.14
C PRO A 22 -4.25 -1.40 1.27
N LYS A 23 -2.98 -1.19 0.91
CA LYS A 23 -2.66 0.14 0.31
C LYS A 23 -1.70 0.17 -0.86
N ALA A 24 -1.68 -0.86 -1.71
CA ALA A 24 -1.24 -0.62 -3.09
C ALA A 24 -2.42 -0.69 -4.05
N GLY A 25 -2.58 0.33 -4.90
CA GLY A 25 -3.68 0.40 -5.83
C GLY A 25 -3.40 1.28 -7.03
N ILE A 26 -3.99 0.90 -8.16
CA ILE A 26 -3.93 1.68 -9.40
C ILE A 26 -5.29 1.68 -10.08
N ARG A 27 -5.68 2.84 -10.62
CA ARG A 27 -6.87 3.00 -11.47
C ARG A 27 -6.49 3.49 -12.87
N ILE A 28 -6.87 2.73 -13.90
CA ILE A 28 -6.69 3.08 -15.31
C ILE A 28 -7.99 2.77 -16.06
N GLY A 29 -8.59 3.80 -16.66
CA GLY A 29 -9.91 3.70 -17.28
C GLY A 29 -10.95 3.25 -16.26
N ASP A 30 -11.66 2.19 -16.63
CA ASP A 30 -12.74 1.62 -15.82
C ASP A 30 -12.24 0.62 -14.77
N PHE A 31 -10.98 0.21 -14.82
CA PHE A 31 -10.48 -0.81 -13.90
C PHE A 31 -9.68 -0.21 -12.74
N LYS A 32 -9.93 -0.77 -11.55
CA LYS A 32 -9.18 -0.51 -10.31
C LYS A 32 -8.61 -1.83 -9.81
N LEU A 33 -7.28 -1.92 -9.73
CA LEU A 33 -6.58 -3.03 -9.10
C LEU A 33 -6.12 -2.60 -7.70
N LEU A 34 -6.35 -3.44 -6.70
CA LEU A 34 -5.81 -3.33 -5.36
C LEU A 34 -4.98 -4.56 -5.03
N ALA A 35 -3.89 -4.37 -4.30
CA ALA A 35 -3.13 -5.44 -3.66
C ALA A 35 -3.18 -5.24 -2.14
N TRP A 36 -3.37 -6.34 -1.42
CA TRP A 36 -3.38 -6.36 0.05
C TRP A 36 -2.13 -5.69 0.60
N CYS A 37 -0.98 -6.14 0.10
CA CYS A 37 0.28 -5.45 0.26
C CYS A 37 1.12 -5.54 -1.01
N PHE A 38 2.10 -4.66 -1.13
CA PHE A 38 3.03 -4.59 -2.23
C PHE A 38 4.42 -4.27 -1.71
N SER A 39 5.33 -5.23 -1.78
CA SER A 39 6.72 -5.03 -1.41
C SER A 39 7.41 -4.16 -2.45
N VAL A 40 8.36 -3.34 -2.01
CA VAL A 40 9.24 -2.57 -2.89
C VAL A 40 10.68 -2.85 -2.51
N ALA A 41 11.49 -3.28 -3.49
CA ALA A 41 12.89 -3.56 -3.26
C ALA A 41 13.62 -2.30 -2.78
N GLY A 42 14.37 -2.40 -1.69
CA GLY A 42 15.12 -1.28 -1.08
C GLY A 42 14.33 -0.47 -0.05
N ILE A 43 13.02 -0.70 0.14
CA ILE A 43 12.20 0.00 1.14
C ILE A 43 11.80 -0.97 2.26
N GLY A 44 11.93 -0.57 3.53
CA GLY A 44 11.50 -1.36 4.68
C GLY A 44 12.13 -2.77 4.78
N GLY A 45 13.32 -2.97 4.23
CA GLY A 45 14.00 -4.27 4.16
C GLY A 45 13.48 -5.22 3.05
N GLY A 46 12.63 -4.74 2.14
CA GLY A 46 12.16 -5.50 0.99
C GLY A 46 13.28 -5.79 -0.02
N ASN A 47 13.35 -7.02 -0.52
CA ASN A 47 14.29 -7.44 -1.58
C ASN A 47 13.60 -7.71 -2.93
N THR A 48 12.29 -7.54 -2.99
CA THR A 48 11.48 -7.78 -4.19
C THR A 48 10.45 -6.67 -4.36
N THR A 49 10.06 -6.42 -5.61
CA THR A 49 8.97 -5.50 -5.94
C THR A 49 7.78 -6.28 -6.51
N GLY A 50 6.64 -6.22 -5.83
CA GLY A 50 5.45 -6.94 -6.27
C GLY A 50 4.41 -7.17 -5.17
N PRO A 51 3.25 -7.75 -5.51
CA PRO A 51 2.20 -8.02 -4.55
C PRO A 51 2.64 -9.11 -3.58
N SER A 52 2.35 -8.90 -2.30
CA SER A 52 2.53 -9.92 -1.26
C SER A 52 1.19 -10.61 -1.00
N PRO A 53 1.20 -11.94 -0.77
CA PRO A 53 0.03 -12.64 -0.25
C PRO A 53 -0.50 -11.95 1.01
N ALA A 54 -1.74 -12.23 1.38
CA ALA A 54 -2.36 -11.72 2.59
C ALA A 54 -2.30 -12.76 3.73
N PRO A 55 -1.15 -12.99 4.39
CA PRO A 55 -1.01 -14.07 5.39
C PRO A 55 -1.91 -13.88 6.62
N HIS A 56 -2.42 -12.66 6.83
CA HIS A 56 -3.28 -12.30 7.96
C HIS A 56 -4.67 -11.81 7.53
N ALA A 57 -5.02 -11.85 6.23
CA ALA A 57 -6.39 -11.54 5.84
C ALA A 57 -7.32 -12.59 6.43
N SER A 58 -8.22 -12.16 7.30
CA SER A 58 -9.29 -13.02 7.78
C SER A 58 -10.44 -12.99 6.77
N PRO A 59 -11.05 -14.14 6.42
CA PRO A 59 -12.29 -14.16 5.65
C PRO A 59 -13.42 -13.32 6.27
N SER A 60 -13.37 -13.06 7.58
CA SER A 60 -14.36 -12.22 8.27
C SER A 60 -14.07 -10.72 8.24
N VAL A 61 -12.83 -10.31 7.90
CA VAL A 61 -12.39 -8.91 7.92
C VAL A 61 -12.14 -8.39 6.51
N ASP A 62 -11.43 -9.18 5.69
CA ASP A 62 -10.99 -8.81 4.33
C ASP A 62 -11.18 -9.97 3.35
N PRO A 63 -12.41 -10.48 3.16
CA PRO A 63 -12.66 -11.68 2.36
C PRO A 63 -12.09 -11.61 0.94
N GLU A 64 -12.11 -10.43 0.33
CA GLU A 64 -11.65 -10.22 -1.06
C GLU A 64 -10.15 -10.47 -1.25
N PHE A 65 -9.34 -10.28 -0.21
CA PHE A 65 -7.89 -10.46 -0.25
C PHE A 65 -7.43 -11.86 0.18
N THR A 66 -8.35 -12.71 0.66
CA THR A 66 -8.01 -14.07 1.13
C THR A 66 -7.69 -15.05 -0.01
N ARG A 67 -7.92 -14.66 -1.26
CA ARG A 67 -7.74 -15.53 -2.44
C ARG A 67 -6.48 -15.19 -3.23
N GLY A 68 -5.82 -16.23 -3.73
CA GLY A 68 -4.67 -16.15 -4.62
C GLY A 68 -3.51 -15.30 -4.09
N ARG A 69 -3.11 -14.26 -4.84
CA ARG A 69 -1.98 -13.37 -4.52
C ARG A 69 -2.37 -12.15 -3.66
N GLY A 70 -3.54 -12.16 -3.03
CA GLY A 70 -4.05 -10.99 -2.30
C GLY A 70 -4.34 -9.81 -3.23
N LEU A 71 -5.00 -10.09 -4.36
CA LEU A 71 -5.34 -9.10 -5.39
C LEU A 71 -6.86 -8.96 -5.51
N VAL A 72 -7.30 -7.74 -5.78
CA VAL A 72 -8.70 -7.40 -6.02
C VAL A 72 -8.80 -6.53 -7.26
N LEU A 73 -9.69 -6.87 -8.18
CA LEU A 73 -9.93 -6.11 -9.40
C LEU A 73 -11.40 -5.73 -9.48
N TYR A 74 -11.68 -4.44 -9.68
CA TYR A 74 -13.04 -3.93 -9.91
C TYR A 74 -13.16 -3.29 -11.28
N ASN A 75 -14.30 -3.50 -11.94
CA ASN A 75 -14.71 -2.74 -13.12
C ASN A 75 -15.71 -1.66 -12.70
N LEU A 76 -15.22 -0.44 -12.52
CA LEU A 76 -15.99 0.71 -12.02
C LEU A 76 -17.06 1.20 -13.00
N ALA A 77 -17.00 0.83 -14.29
CA ALA A 77 -18.05 1.17 -15.24
C ALA A 77 -19.33 0.35 -15.00
N THR A 78 -19.17 -0.93 -14.65
CA THR A 78 -20.31 -1.84 -14.40
C THR A 78 -20.57 -2.08 -12.92
N ASP A 79 -19.60 -1.82 -12.06
CA ASP A 79 -19.63 -2.02 -10.61
C ASP A 79 -18.95 -0.84 -9.88
N PRO A 80 -19.59 0.36 -9.88
CA PRO A 80 -19.06 1.52 -9.18
C PRO A 80 -19.05 1.36 -7.65
N GLY A 81 -19.78 0.38 -7.12
CA GLY A 81 -19.81 0.04 -5.70
C GLY A 81 -18.66 -0.86 -5.25
N GLU A 82 -17.80 -1.31 -6.16
CA GLU A 82 -16.66 -2.19 -5.87
C GLU A 82 -17.11 -3.48 -5.13
N THR A 83 -18.22 -4.06 -5.58
CA THR A 83 -18.89 -5.20 -4.93
C THR A 83 -18.44 -6.55 -5.47
N THR A 84 -17.84 -6.60 -6.66
CA THR A 84 -17.49 -7.84 -7.36
C THR A 84 -16.00 -7.86 -7.70
N ASN A 85 -15.25 -8.74 -7.03
CA ASN A 85 -13.85 -8.95 -7.34
C ASN A 85 -13.64 -9.85 -8.56
N LEU A 86 -13.06 -9.27 -9.61
CA LEU A 86 -12.77 -9.90 -10.89
C LEU A 86 -11.33 -10.44 -10.99
N ALA A 87 -10.51 -10.33 -9.94
CA ALA A 87 -9.08 -10.68 -10.00
C ALA A 87 -8.81 -12.16 -10.29
N HIS A 88 -9.78 -13.03 -10.02
CA HIS A 88 -9.72 -14.47 -10.26
C HIS A 88 -10.54 -14.94 -11.47
N ASP A 89 -11.17 -14.01 -12.19
CA ASP A 89 -11.97 -14.32 -13.36
C ASP A 89 -11.06 -14.48 -14.61
N PRO A 90 -11.01 -15.65 -15.27
CA PRO A 90 -10.07 -15.89 -16.38
C PRO A 90 -10.08 -14.85 -17.51
N PRO A 91 -11.25 -14.32 -17.97
CA PRO A 91 -11.30 -13.24 -18.96
C PRO A 91 -10.57 -11.96 -18.54
N HIS A 92 -10.39 -11.73 -17.23
CA HIS A 92 -9.76 -10.53 -16.70
C HIS A 92 -8.26 -10.71 -16.37
N ALA A 93 -7.70 -11.91 -16.57
CA ALA A 93 -6.29 -12.20 -16.24
C ALA A 93 -5.30 -11.25 -16.94
N ALA A 94 -5.52 -10.93 -18.22
CA ALA A 94 -4.67 -10.00 -18.96
C ALA A 94 -4.75 -8.56 -18.39
N THR A 95 -5.93 -8.15 -17.93
CA THR A 95 -6.13 -6.84 -17.28
C THR A 95 -5.39 -6.77 -15.94
N VAL A 96 -5.46 -7.84 -15.14
CA VAL A 96 -4.70 -7.95 -13.88
C VAL A 96 -3.21 -7.80 -14.14
N GLU A 97 -2.64 -8.57 -15.07
CA GLU A 97 -1.20 -8.52 -15.37
C GLU A 97 -0.76 -7.15 -15.91
N LYS A 98 -1.56 -6.52 -16.78
CA LYS A 98 -1.28 -5.17 -17.29
C LYS A 98 -1.24 -4.13 -16.17
N LEU A 99 -2.25 -4.12 -15.30
CA LEU A 99 -2.32 -3.16 -14.19
C LEU A 99 -1.23 -3.43 -13.16
N LEU A 100 -0.94 -4.70 -12.88
CA LEU A 100 0.12 -5.10 -11.96
C LEU A 100 1.50 -4.68 -12.48
N SER A 101 1.79 -4.92 -13.76
CA SER A 101 3.02 -4.45 -14.40
C SER A 101 3.18 -2.94 -14.28
N ARG A 102 2.11 -2.17 -14.53
CA ARG A 102 2.14 -0.72 -14.38
C ARG A 102 2.36 -0.28 -12.94
N LEU A 103 1.71 -0.95 -11.98
CA LEU A 103 1.89 -0.70 -10.55
C LEU A 103 3.34 -1.00 -10.12
N THR A 104 3.95 -2.07 -10.61
CA THR A 104 5.36 -2.40 -10.37
C THR A 104 6.29 -1.29 -10.85
N VAL A 105 6.09 -0.74 -12.03
CA VAL A 105 6.90 0.38 -12.54
C VAL A 105 6.80 1.59 -11.60
N LEU A 106 5.58 1.99 -11.23
CA LEU A 106 5.37 3.10 -10.29
C LEU A 106 5.98 2.82 -8.90
N ALA A 107 5.94 1.56 -8.45
CA ALA A 107 6.51 1.17 -7.17
C ALA A 107 8.04 1.21 -7.16
N VAL A 108 8.70 0.83 -8.26
CA VAL A 108 10.17 0.96 -8.41
C VAL A 108 10.62 2.42 -8.41
N GLU A 109 9.80 3.32 -8.96
CA GLU A 109 10.05 4.76 -8.99
C GLU A 109 9.64 5.47 -7.69
N SER A 110 8.96 4.76 -6.77
CA SER A 110 8.52 5.33 -5.50
C SER A 110 9.69 5.51 -4.54
N VAL A 111 9.59 6.54 -3.72
CA VAL A 111 10.45 6.74 -2.55
C VAL A 111 9.79 6.15 -1.31
N GLU A 112 10.59 5.85 -0.28
CA GLU A 112 10.05 5.45 1.02
C GLU A 112 9.12 6.55 1.55
N PRO A 113 7.85 6.24 1.89
CA PRO A 113 6.95 7.21 2.47
C PRO A 113 7.48 7.68 3.82
N GLN A 114 7.05 8.87 4.24
CA GLN A 114 7.42 9.41 5.54
C GLN A 114 7.09 8.42 6.65
N GLN A 115 8.13 7.99 7.36
CA GLN A 115 8.06 7.12 8.53
C GLN A 115 7.73 7.98 9.75
N TRP A 116 7.03 7.39 10.72
CA TRP A 116 6.73 8.03 12.01
C TRP A 116 7.87 7.89 13.02
N THR A 117 8.89 7.09 12.69
CA THR A 117 10.08 6.84 13.50
C THR A 117 11.33 7.07 12.66
N ALA A 118 12.41 7.49 13.31
CA ALA A 118 13.69 7.68 12.65
C ALA A 118 14.19 6.36 11.99
N PRO A 119 14.86 6.43 10.82
CA PRO A 119 15.09 7.64 10.03
C PRO A 119 13.85 8.01 9.19
N TYR A 120 13.22 9.16 9.48
CA TYR A 120 11.87 9.51 9.01
C TYR A 120 11.68 9.46 7.49
N GLN A 121 12.72 9.69 6.71
CA GLN A 121 12.72 9.59 5.24
C GLN A 121 14.05 9.01 4.73
N GLY A 122 14.61 8.05 5.46
CA GLY A 122 15.92 7.46 5.15
C GLY A 122 17.11 8.26 5.70
N PRO A 123 18.34 7.71 5.55
CA PRO A 123 19.54 8.25 6.19
C PRO A 123 19.96 9.63 5.66
N ASP A 124 19.57 9.97 4.44
CA ASP A 124 19.93 11.23 3.77
C ASP A 124 18.96 12.38 4.07
N TYR A 125 17.90 12.13 4.83
CA TYR A 125 16.96 13.16 5.24
C TYR A 125 17.60 14.12 6.25
N GLU A 126 17.35 15.43 6.12
CA GLU A 126 17.91 16.47 7.01
C GLU A 126 17.67 16.16 8.50
N CYS A 127 16.52 15.58 8.81
CA CYS A 127 16.16 15.16 10.16
C CYS A 127 16.25 13.65 10.43
N ALA A 128 17.07 12.91 9.67
CA ALA A 128 17.26 11.45 9.87
C ALA A 128 17.69 11.09 11.29
N SER A 129 18.39 12.01 11.99
CA SER A 129 18.88 11.87 13.36
C SER A 129 18.21 12.83 14.36
N CYS A 130 17.19 13.60 13.94
CA CYS A 130 16.49 14.51 14.84
C CYS A 130 15.81 13.72 15.97
N PRO A 131 15.89 14.19 17.23
CA PRO A 131 15.15 13.57 18.32
C PRO A 131 13.66 13.55 17.98
N LEU A 132 12.96 12.49 18.37
CA LEU A 132 11.51 12.45 18.25
C LEU A 132 10.93 13.64 19.01
N HIS A 133 10.20 14.51 18.32
CA HIS A 133 9.54 15.62 18.98
C HIS A 133 8.62 15.02 20.05
N PRO A 134 8.71 15.47 21.33
CA PRO A 134 7.90 14.91 22.41
C PRO A 134 6.43 15.06 22.03
N GLY A 135 5.79 13.95 21.65
CA GLY A 135 4.40 13.91 21.17
C GLY A 135 3.47 14.67 22.10
N GLY A 136 2.71 15.62 21.56
CA GLY A 136 1.56 16.17 22.26
C GLY A 136 0.55 15.04 22.49
N THR A 137 -0.17 15.07 23.61
CA THR A 137 -1.23 14.11 23.88
C THR A 137 -2.45 14.41 23.00
N GLY A 138 -2.57 13.75 21.84
CA GLY A 138 -3.76 13.85 20.98
C GLY A 138 -3.63 13.06 19.67
N PRO A 139 -4.71 12.47 19.14
CA PRO A 139 -4.61 11.46 18.08
C PRO A 139 -4.35 12.00 16.65
N ASP A 140 -4.39 13.32 16.42
CA ASP A 140 -4.41 13.90 15.06
C ASP A 140 -3.41 15.06 14.80
N GLN A 141 -2.30 15.20 15.54
CA GLN A 141 -1.42 16.37 15.35
C GLN A 141 -0.22 16.14 14.41
N PRO A 142 -0.23 16.65 13.17
CA PRO A 142 0.97 17.18 12.53
C PRO A 142 1.35 18.52 13.20
N TRP A 143 2.64 18.70 13.46
CA TRP A 143 3.19 19.75 14.32
C TRP A 143 2.96 21.19 13.83
N LEU A 144 2.83 22.12 14.79
CA LEU A 144 3.08 23.56 14.62
C LEU A 144 4.44 23.81 13.92
N PRO A 145 4.63 24.94 13.23
CA PRO A 145 5.88 25.23 12.52
C PRO A 145 7.08 25.18 13.46
N TRP A 146 8.13 24.50 13.01
CA TRP A 146 9.45 24.46 13.63
C TRP A 146 10.15 25.81 13.42
N LEU A 147 9.97 26.74 14.36
CA LEU A 147 10.84 27.90 14.62
C LEU A 147 11.08 28.02 16.12
#